data_AF-A0AAD4BAH1-F1
#
_entry.id   AF-A0AAD4BAH1-F1
#
_cell.length_a   1.000
_cell.length_b   1.000
_cell.length_c   1.000
_cell.angle_alpha   90.00
_cell.angle_beta   90.00
_cell.angle_gamma   90.00
#
_symmetry.space_group_name_H-M   'P 1'
#
loop_
_entity.id
_entity.type
_entity.pdbx_description
1 polymer ?
#
loop_
_entity_poly.entity_id
_entity_poly.type
_entity_poly.pdbx_seq_one_letter_code
_entity_poly.pdbx_strand_id
1 'polypeptide(L)' 'MCRWRHVRNVYLACGHAFTLPEELIVCENRNCKFSPNHPRDCAGPRCKQACWQYRQYPQQYSPNINSVCPTCQQAVMRH' A
#
# COMPACT_ATOMS: atom_id res chain seq x y z
N MET A 1 -4.12 -9.83 -6.08
CA MET A 1 -4.61 -8.74 -6.95
C MET A 1 -4.00 -7.43 -6.49
N CYS A 2 -3.78 -6.49 -7.41
CA CYS A 2 -3.28 -5.17 -7.06
C CYS A 2 -4.24 -4.45 -6.11
N ARG A 3 -3.72 -3.71 -5.13
CA ARG A 3 -4.52 -2.98 -4.14
C ARG A 3 -3.81 -1.73 -3.70
N TRP A 4 -4.57 -0.73 -3.24
CA TRP A 4 -3.99 0.41 -2.54
C TRP A 4 -3.70 0.04 -1.09
N ARG A 5 -2.74 0.72 -0.48
CA ARG A 5 -2.40 0.58 0.93
C ARG A 5 -2.29 1.95 1.56
N HIS A 6 -2.90 2.09 2.72
CA HIS A 6 -2.83 3.27 3.56
C HIS A 6 -2.33 2.85 4.94
N VAL A 7 -1.24 3.46 5.40
CA VAL A 7 -0.56 3.08 6.63
C VAL A 7 -0.48 4.27 7.57
N ARG A 8 -0.84 4.06 8.83
CA ARG A 8 -0.71 5.07 9.89
C ARG A 8 0.18 4.56 11.01
N ASN A 9 1.45 4.91 10.97
CA ASN A 9 2.42 4.50 11.98
C ASN A 9 2.12 5.20 13.31
N VAL A 10 2.00 4.44 14.40
CA VAL A 10 1.82 4.97 15.76
C VAL A 10 3.13 4.76 16.53
N TYR A 11 3.76 5.85 16.96
CA TYR A 11 5.05 5.84 17.65
C TYR A 11 4.83 5.85 19.16
N LEU A 12 5.13 4.73 19.81
CA LEU A 12 4.79 4.52 21.22
C LEU A 12 5.64 5.36 22.18
N ALA A 13 6.87 5.73 21.81
CA ALA A 13 7.75 6.50 22.70
C ALA A 13 7.32 7.98 22.83
N CYS A 14 6.60 8.52 21.86
CA CYS A 14 6.14 9.92 21.87
C CYS A 14 4.62 10.09 21.69
N GLY A 15 3.87 9.00 21.50
CA GLY A 15 2.42 9.00 21.31
C GLY A 15 1.94 9.56 19.96
N HIS A 16 2.85 10.01 19.09
CA HIS A 16 2.48 10.60 17.80
C HIS A 16 2.13 9.54 16.77
N ALA A 17 1.21 9.90 15.87
CA ALA A 17 0.90 9.09 14.71
C ALA A 17 1.29 9.83 13.42
N PHE A 18 1.79 9.08 12.46
CA PHE A 18 2.19 9.61 11.16
C PHE A 18 1.53 8.81 10.05
N THR A 19 0.74 9.50 9.23
CA THR A 19 0.09 8.91 8.06
C THR A 19 1.05 8.91 6.88
N LEU A 20 1.34 7.74 6.33
CA LEU A 20 2.16 7.59 5.14
C LEU A 20 1.33 7.84 3.87
N PRO A 21 1.97 8.28 2.77
CA PRO A 21 1.30 8.37 1.47
C PRO A 21 0.70 7.03 1.05
N GLU A 22 -0.37 7.08 0.25
CA GLU A 22 -0.96 5.89 -0.32
C GLU A 22 0.03 5.17 -1.25
N GLU A 23 0.16 3.86 -1.07
CA GLU A 23 1.06 3.00 -1.84
C GLU A 23 0.26 2.02 -2.70
N LEU A 24 0.61 1.90 -3.99
CA LEU A 24 0.04 0.85 -4.84
C LEU A 24 0.82 -0.46 -4.65
N ILE A 25 0.18 -1.44 -4.01
CA ILE A 25 0.69 -2.80 -3.93
C ILE A 25 0.34 -3.55 -5.21
N VAL A 26 1.35 -3.78 -6.03
CA VAL A 26 1.25 -4.54 -7.28
C VAL A 26 1.28 -6.03 -6.96
N CYS A 27 0.48 -6.83 -7.67
CA CYS A 27 0.56 -8.29 -7.59
C CYS A 27 1.14 -8.88 -8.88
N GLU A 28 1.58 -10.13 -8.80
CA GLU A 28 2.19 -10.86 -9.92
C GLU A 28 1.20 -11.77 -10.69
N ASN A 29 -0.09 -11.68 -10.38
CA ASN A 29 -1.11 -12.55 -10.96
C ASN A 29 -1.42 -12.17 -12.42
N ARG A 30 -1.20 -13.10 -13.35
CA ARG A 30 -1.48 -12.93 -14.79
C ARG A 30 -2.95 -12.65 -15.13
N ASN A 31 -3.88 -13.03 -14.25
CA ASN A 31 -5.31 -12.78 -14.41
C ASN A 31 -5.74 -11.46 -13.75
N CYS A 32 -4.83 -10.58 -13.34
CA CYS A 32 -5.16 -9.24 -12.87
C CYS A 32 -4.75 -8.23 -13.91
N LYS A 33 -5.68 -7.47 -14.50
CA LYS A 33 -5.35 -6.53 -15.60
C LYS A 33 -4.36 -5.43 -15.23
N PHE A 34 -4.18 -5.19 -13.93
CA PHE A 34 -3.25 -4.21 -13.39
C PHE A 34 -1.89 -4.80 -12.99
N SER A 35 -1.72 -6.12 -13.14
CA SER A 35 -0.44 -6.77 -12.89
C SER A 35 0.50 -6.53 -14.08
N PRO A 36 1.80 -6.28 -13.85
CA PRO A 36 2.79 -6.26 -14.92
C PRO A 36 2.89 -7.60 -15.66
N ASN A 37 2.50 -8.70 -15.01
CA ASN A 37 2.54 -10.04 -15.60
C ASN A 37 1.28 -10.36 -16.43
N HIS A 38 0.33 -9.43 -16.52
CA HIS A 38 -0.88 -9.64 -17.31
C HIS A 38 -0.55 -9.56 -18.82
N PRO A 39 -0.84 -10.63 -19.59
CA PRO A 39 -0.51 -10.67 -21.00
C PRO A 39 -1.25 -9.58 -21.79
N ARG A 40 -0.57 -8.97 -22.76
CA ARG A 40 -1.15 -7.91 -23.62
C ARG A 40 -2.21 -8.45 -24.57
N ASP A 41 -2.11 -9.74 -24.93
CA ASP A 41 -3.08 -10.48 -25.74
C ASP A 41 -4.35 -10.88 -24.95
N CYS A 42 -4.32 -10.82 -23.62
CA CYS A 42 -5.51 -11.06 -22.79
C CYS A 42 -6.40 -9.82 -22.74
N ALA A 43 -7.10 -9.54 -23.84
CA ALA A 43 -7.99 -8.38 -23.98
C ALA A 43 -9.44 -8.79 -24.29
N GLY A 44 -10.34 -7.80 -24.34
CA GLY A 44 -11.71 -7.99 -24.80
C GLY A 44 -12.66 -8.68 -23.79
N PRO A 45 -13.79 -9.25 -24.28
CA PRO A 45 -14.83 -9.83 -23.41
C PRO A 45 -14.33 -10.98 -22.55
N ARG A 46 -13.44 -11.83 -23.09
CA ARG A 46 -12.85 -12.96 -22.35
C ARG A 46 -12.03 -12.50 -21.15
N CYS A 47 -11.25 -11.43 -21.31
CA CYS A 47 -10.53 -10.81 -20.19
C CYS A 47 -11.51 -10.31 -19.13
N LYS A 48 -12.58 -9.59 -19.53
CA LYS A 48 -13.57 -9.05 -18.58
C LYS A 48 -14.27 -10.12 -17.74
N GLN A 49 -14.45 -11.32 -18.30
CA GLN A 49 -15.10 -12.46 -17.63
C GLN A 49 -14.14 -13.29 -16.77
N ALA A 50 -12.90 -13.49 -17.23
CA ALA A 50 -11.95 -14.41 -16.60
C ALA A 50 -10.88 -13.74 -15.72
N CYS A 51 -10.71 -12.43 -15.86
CA CYS A 51 -9.68 -11.66 -15.16
C CYS A 51 -10.28 -10.65 -14.20
N TRP A 52 -9.49 -10.31 -13.18
CA TRP A 52 -9.81 -9.27 -12.23
C TRP A 52 -9.73 -7.89 -12.87
N GLN A 53 -10.89 -7.26 -12.98
CA GLN A 53 -11.07 -5.97 -13.65
C GLN A 53 -10.87 -4.76 -12.74
N TYR A 54 -10.90 -4.98 -11.42
CA TYR A 54 -10.80 -3.96 -10.38
C TYR A 54 -9.64 -4.28 -9.42
N ARG A 55 -9.12 -3.22 -8.78
CA ARG A 55 -8.19 -3.38 -7.66
C ARG A 55 -8.97 -3.88 -6.45
N GLN A 56 -8.32 -4.66 -5.59
CA GLN A 56 -8.92 -5.02 -4.30
C GLN A 56 -9.10 -3.78 -3.41
N TYR A 57 -9.97 -3.90 -2.42
CA TYR A 57 -10.20 -2.85 -1.45
C TYR A 57 -8.87 -2.39 -0.81
N PRO A 58 -8.71 -1.08 -0.53
CA PRO A 58 -7.48 -0.57 0.07
C PRO A 58 -7.16 -1.28 1.39
N GLN A 59 -5.94 -1.77 1.54
CA GLN A 59 -5.44 -2.28 2.80
C GLN A 59 -5.18 -1.10 3.73
N GLN A 60 -5.83 -1.09 4.90
CA GLN A 60 -5.61 -0.06 5.92
C GLN A 60 -5.08 -0.73 7.19
N TYR A 61 -3.96 -0.24 7.73
CA TYR A 61 -3.46 -0.70 9.02
C TYR A 61 -2.63 0.37 9.74
N SER A 62 -2.53 0.22 11.05
CA SER A 62 -1.83 1.16 11.93
C SER A 62 -0.82 0.42 12.80
N PRO A 63 0.44 0.25 12.37
CA PRO A 63 1.42 -0.47 13.15
C PRO A 63 1.90 0.37 14.34
N ASN A 64 2.09 -0.29 15.47
CA ASN A 64 2.71 0.31 16.66
C ASN A 64 4.23 0.13 16.58
N ILE A 65 4.96 1.24 16.66
CA ILE A 65 6.41 1.29 16.54
C ILE A 65 7.00 1.74 17.88
N ASN A 66 7.87 0.91 18.46
CA ASN A 66 8.60 1.21 19.70
C ASN A 66 9.77 2.18 19.47
N SER A 67 9.46 3.38 18.97
CA SER A 67 10.43 4.45 18.71
C SER A 67 9.74 5.81 18.80
N VAL A 68 10.53 6.88 18.72
CA VAL A 68 10.03 8.26 18.51
C VAL A 68 9.72 8.50 17.03
N CYS A 69 8.81 9.42 16.73
CA CYS A 69 8.50 9.77 15.34
C CYS A 69 9.63 10.58 14.68
N PRO A 70 9.70 10.65 13.34
CA PRO A 70 10.74 11.39 12.62
C PRO A 70 10.85 12.87 13.05
N THR A 71 9.72 13.51 13.34
CA THR A 71 9.67 14.90 13.82
C THR A 71 10.34 15.05 15.19
N CYS A 72 10.03 14.16 16.14
CA CYS A 72 10.66 14.17 17.46
C CYS A 72 12.15 13.80 17.38
N GLN A 73 12.51 12.85 16.53
CA GLN A 73 13.90 12.48 16.29
C GLN A 73 14.71 13.68 15.76
N GLN A 74 14.16 14.43 14.79
CA GLN A 74 14.82 15.61 14.25
C GLN A 74 14.90 16.77 15.25
N ALA A 75 13.95 16.89 16.17
CA ALA A 75 14.01 17.88 17.25
C ALA A 75 15.16 17.58 18.22
N VAL A 76 15.40 16.32 18.55
CA VAL A 76 16.50 15.90 19.44
C VAL A 76 17.87 16.10 18.79
N MET A 77 17.99 15.88 17.48
CA MET A 77 19.25 16.02 16.72
C MET A 77 19.69 17.47 16.47
N ARG A 78 18.84 18.46 16.78
CA ARG A 78 19.13 19.90 16.57
C ARG A 78 19.72 20.61 17.80
N HIS A 79 20.04 19.85 18.85
CA HIS A 79 20.70 20.30 20.08
C HIS A 79 22.07 19.63 20.23
#